data_AF-A0A953U582-F1
#
_entry.id   AF-A0A953U582-F1
#
_cell.length_a   1.000
_cell.length_b   1.000
_cell.length_c   1.000
_cell.angle_alpha   90.00
_cell.angle_beta   90.00
_cell.angle_gamma   90.00
#
_symmetry.space_group_name_H-M   'P 1'
#
loop_
_entity.id
_entity.type
_entity.pdbx_description
1 polymer ?
#
loop_
_entity_poly.entity_id
_entity_poly.type
_entity_poly.pdbx_seq_one_letter_code
_entity_poly.pdbx_strand_id
1 'polypeptide(L)'
;MGKRQAVFAFVVQITFTTTILGAPLSAERVPLQAIVTPSTVVLKEGHPVTFAVHGFIEFKSLAELFPYIESQTRRWNLADAERESLAKDLLRRGIESRIISMADERPLETLVTHTSQDLRQALAQVKEVVPQGYAEAFLAVQEKWKHSLNCWSASPSIPGRVLSNWYPIEEGIQLYGSTYDSTEHFWQAVKYHPDTTIADLEDLLKQLEQRDWTSWLARLDTDPKLYLPNAYAVEFLRHNLTAERLHWFRDELGRHGLVAGDHPRLVQQRRRTPFRFSAFEEKVLWGDLADLFHLVYTFSPDNDPLRTMLAEHHFDDVYLGERRMGFISEDFRSRMIEIWKVKYLQMPRFGEVIRTIPLEIRLEHFLNDGDSPDIPIPVYVGYLNQIRDLARAQH
;
A
#
# COMPACT_ATOMS: atom_id res chain seq x y z
N MET A 1 44.07 31.61 -26.19
CA MET A 1 44.91 32.54 -25.40
C MET A 1 44.52 33.96 -25.77
N GLY A 2 44.07 34.79 -24.81
CA GLY A 2 43.76 36.22 -25.05
C GLY A 2 42.69 36.82 -24.13
N LYS A 3 43.10 37.22 -22.93
CA LYS A 3 42.47 38.17 -21.96
C LYS A 3 42.36 39.58 -22.61
N ARG A 4 41.59 40.61 -22.21
CA ARG A 4 40.72 40.98 -21.08
C ARG A 4 40.04 42.34 -21.41
N GLN A 5 38.79 42.50 -20.96
CA GLN A 5 38.14 43.67 -20.30
C GLN A 5 38.33 45.13 -20.77
N ALA A 6 37.20 45.82 -21.00
CA ALA A 6 36.93 47.16 -20.45
C ALA A 6 35.41 47.36 -20.22
N VAL A 7 35.06 48.02 -19.12
CA VAL A 7 33.76 48.07 -18.41
C VAL A 7 33.20 49.52 -18.43
N PHE A 8 31.87 49.64 -18.24
CA PHE A 8 31.02 50.79 -17.78
C PHE A 8 30.07 51.40 -18.84
N ALA A 9 28.76 51.09 -18.82
CA ALA A 9 27.62 51.66 -18.03
C ALA A 9 26.90 52.79 -18.82
N PHE A 10 25.58 52.99 -18.89
CA PHE A 10 24.41 52.57 -18.10
C PHE A 10 23.11 52.90 -18.92
N VAL A 11 22.07 52.01 -18.87
CA VAL A 11 20.60 52.29 -18.83
C VAL A 11 19.87 52.78 -20.13
N VAL A 12 18.81 52.16 -20.65
CA VAL A 12 17.46 51.83 -20.11
C VAL A 12 16.80 50.60 -20.81
N GLN A 13 16.07 49.82 -20.01
CA GLN A 13 15.00 48.81 -20.24
C GLN A 13 14.35 48.62 -21.63
N ILE A 14 14.06 47.36 -21.98
CA ILE A 14 12.73 46.71 -21.82
C ILE A 14 12.98 45.20 -21.62
N THR A 15 12.72 44.72 -20.41
CA THR A 15 12.68 43.30 -20.09
C THR A 15 11.25 42.83 -20.33
N PHE A 16 11.03 42.01 -21.37
CA PHE A 16 9.81 41.22 -21.47
C PHE A 16 9.91 40.04 -20.49
N THR A 17 9.61 40.30 -19.22
CA THR A 17 9.22 39.25 -18.28
C THR A 17 7.82 38.79 -18.67
N THR A 18 7.74 37.71 -19.44
CA THR A 18 6.55 36.87 -19.51
C THR A 18 6.36 36.20 -18.15
N THR A 19 5.69 36.93 -17.25
CA THR A 19 4.93 36.33 -16.15
C THR A 19 3.82 35.49 -16.78
N ILE A 20 4.12 34.22 -17.04
CA ILE A 20 3.07 33.21 -17.13
C ILE A 20 2.53 33.09 -15.70
N LEU A 21 1.53 33.92 -15.41
CA LEU A 21 0.57 33.65 -14.36
C LEU A 21 -0.05 32.30 -14.72
N GLY A 22 0.54 31.23 -14.19
CA GLY A 22 -0.13 29.95 -14.09
C GLY A 22 -1.40 30.20 -13.29
N ALA A 23 -2.51 30.39 -13.97
CA ALA A 23 -3.81 30.14 -13.38
C ALA A 23 -3.70 28.77 -12.70
N PRO A 24 -4.17 28.59 -11.45
CA PRO A 24 -4.29 27.26 -10.91
C PRO A 24 -5.16 26.49 -11.89
N LEU A 25 -4.56 25.54 -12.60
CA LEU A 25 -5.30 24.57 -13.42
C LEU A 25 -6.29 23.95 -12.44
N SER A 26 -7.57 24.32 -12.56
CA SER A 26 -8.61 23.66 -11.79
C SER A 26 -8.50 22.17 -12.09
N ALA A 27 -8.25 21.37 -11.07
CA ALA A 27 -8.42 19.93 -11.17
C ALA A 27 -9.86 19.70 -11.63
N GLU A 28 -10.06 19.20 -12.86
CA GLU A 28 -11.40 18.92 -13.37
C GLU A 28 -12.12 18.00 -12.38
N ARG A 29 -13.29 18.44 -11.90
CA ARG A 29 -14.10 17.63 -10.99
C ARG A 29 -14.61 16.41 -11.74
N VAL A 30 -14.46 15.23 -11.16
CA VAL A 30 -15.00 13.99 -11.73
C VAL A 30 -16.50 13.94 -11.43
N PRO A 31 -17.40 13.98 -12.43
CA PRO A 31 -18.83 13.98 -12.16
C PRO A 31 -19.30 12.62 -11.63
N LEU A 32 -20.33 12.60 -10.78
CA LEU A 32 -20.86 11.36 -10.21
C LEU A 32 -21.25 10.33 -11.29
N GLN A 33 -21.79 10.80 -12.42
CA GLN A 33 -22.14 9.94 -13.55
C GLN A 33 -20.91 9.24 -14.15
N ALA A 34 -19.75 9.93 -14.25
CA ALA A 34 -18.51 9.32 -14.74
C ALA A 34 -18.00 8.23 -13.79
N ILE A 35 -18.22 8.39 -12.49
CA ILE A 35 -17.80 7.40 -11.49
C ILE A 35 -18.60 6.11 -11.64
N VAL A 36 -19.92 6.20 -11.81
CA VAL A 36 -20.82 5.03 -11.87
C VAL A 36 -20.98 4.42 -13.26
N THR A 37 -20.52 5.11 -14.32
CA THR A 37 -20.61 4.59 -15.70
C THR A 37 -19.45 3.62 -15.96
N PRO A 38 -19.70 2.33 -16.25
CA PRO A 38 -18.65 1.32 -16.26
C PRO A 38 -17.52 1.58 -17.25
N SER A 39 -17.84 2.04 -18.47
CA SER A 39 -16.87 2.35 -19.52
C SER A 39 -16.01 3.60 -19.28
N THR A 40 -16.35 4.43 -18.30
CA THR A 40 -15.64 5.69 -18.08
C THR A 40 -14.25 5.45 -17.49
N VAL A 41 -13.25 6.04 -18.12
CA VAL A 41 -11.87 6.13 -17.62
C VAL A 41 -11.69 7.48 -16.96
N VAL A 42 -11.30 7.48 -15.68
CA VAL A 42 -10.96 8.72 -14.95
C VAL A 42 -9.55 9.14 -15.34
N LEU A 43 -9.36 10.41 -15.68
CA LEU A 43 -8.06 10.96 -16.10
C LEU A 43 -7.53 11.95 -15.06
N LYS A 44 -6.24 11.88 -14.77
CA LYS A 44 -5.46 12.89 -14.03
C LYS A 44 -4.31 13.34 -14.91
N GLU A 45 -4.25 14.63 -15.22
CA GLU A 45 -3.18 15.22 -16.06
C GLU A 45 -3.02 14.47 -17.40
N GLY A 46 -4.14 14.07 -18.02
CA GLY A 46 -4.16 13.33 -19.28
C GLY A 46 -3.84 11.83 -19.17
N HIS A 47 -3.52 11.31 -17.99
CA HIS A 47 -3.20 9.90 -17.77
C HIS A 47 -4.37 9.17 -17.09
N PRO A 48 -4.67 7.92 -17.47
CA PRO A 48 -5.64 7.10 -16.75
C PRO A 48 -5.26 6.93 -15.28
N VAL A 49 -6.21 7.19 -14.39
CA VAL A 49 -6.13 6.77 -13.00
C VAL A 49 -6.54 5.30 -12.95
N THR A 50 -5.55 4.42 -12.81
CA THR A 50 -5.79 2.99 -12.64
C THR A 50 -6.30 2.70 -11.23
N PHE A 51 -7.04 1.61 -11.11
CA PHE A 51 -7.46 1.04 -9.85
C PHE A 51 -7.18 -0.46 -9.90
N ALA A 52 -6.92 -1.10 -8.76
CA ALA A 52 -6.53 -2.50 -8.72
C ALA A 52 -7.48 -3.36 -7.89
N VAL A 53 -7.52 -4.65 -8.21
CA VAL A 53 -8.05 -5.68 -7.31
C VAL A 53 -6.87 -6.48 -6.80
N HIS A 54 -6.89 -6.79 -5.51
CA HIS A 54 -5.77 -7.45 -4.83
C HIS A 54 -4.44 -6.69 -4.94
N GLY A 55 -4.44 -5.37 -5.10
CA GLY A 55 -3.22 -4.55 -5.18
C GLY A 55 -2.47 -4.59 -6.52
N PHE A 56 -2.60 -5.68 -7.28
CA PHE A 56 -1.75 -5.97 -8.44
C PHE A 56 -2.49 -6.12 -9.76
N ILE A 57 -3.80 -6.36 -9.74
CA ILE A 57 -4.58 -6.59 -10.97
C ILE A 57 -5.25 -5.28 -11.34
N GLU A 58 -4.62 -4.53 -12.24
CA GLU A 58 -5.00 -3.17 -12.59
C GLU A 58 -6.06 -3.09 -13.69
N PHE A 59 -6.92 -2.07 -13.57
CA PHE A 59 -7.99 -1.75 -14.50
C PHE A 59 -8.05 -0.23 -14.70
N LYS A 60 -8.50 0.20 -15.89
CA LYS A 60 -8.75 1.62 -16.20
C LYS A 60 -10.24 1.96 -16.11
N SER A 61 -11.12 0.96 -16.18
CA SER A 61 -12.57 1.12 -16.14
C SER A 61 -13.25 -0.08 -15.46
N LEU A 62 -14.47 0.09 -14.93
CA LEU A 62 -15.21 -1.05 -14.35
C LEU A 62 -15.67 -2.03 -15.43
N ALA A 63 -15.85 -1.56 -16.68
CA ALA A 63 -16.13 -2.43 -17.81
C ALA A 63 -14.99 -3.44 -18.05
N GLU A 64 -13.73 -3.06 -17.83
CA GLU A 64 -12.58 -3.98 -17.91
C GLU A 64 -12.55 -4.99 -16.74
N LEU A 65 -13.08 -4.60 -15.56
CA LEU A 65 -13.16 -5.46 -14.39
C LEU A 65 -14.19 -6.60 -14.57
N PHE A 66 -15.30 -6.37 -15.27
CA PHE A 66 -16.39 -7.38 -15.32
C PHE A 66 -15.96 -8.71 -15.97
N PRO A 67 -15.27 -8.74 -17.13
CA PRO A 67 -14.71 -9.97 -17.68
C PRO A 67 -13.72 -10.66 -16.73
N TYR A 68 -12.95 -9.88 -15.96
CA TYR A 68 -12.07 -10.44 -14.94
C TYR A 68 -12.88 -11.17 -13.86
N ILE A 69 -13.95 -10.57 -13.32
CA ILE A 69 -14.84 -11.23 -12.34
C ILE A 69 -15.42 -12.52 -12.91
N GLU A 70 -15.88 -12.51 -14.16
CA GLU A 70 -16.37 -13.72 -14.83
C GLU A 70 -15.29 -14.81 -14.95
N SER A 71 -14.05 -14.42 -15.27
CA SER A 71 -12.93 -15.37 -15.34
C SER A 71 -12.63 -15.99 -13.96
N GLN A 72 -12.61 -15.19 -12.90
CA GLN A 72 -12.30 -15.67 -11.54
C GLN A 72 -13.39 -16.58 -10.99
N THR A 73 -14.65 -16.26 -11.24
CA THR A 73 -15.80 -17.08 -10.81
C THR A 73 -15.90 -18.42 -11.56
N ARG A 74 -15.16 -18.58 -12.67
CA ARG A 74 -15.07 -19.83 -13.44
C ARG A 74 -13.73 -20.54 -13.29
N ARG A 75 -12.78 -19.94 -12.56
CA ARG A 75 -11.42 -20.46 -12.38
C ARG A 75 -11.38 -21.77 -11.61
N TRP A 76 -12.25 -21.91 -10.61
CA TRP A 76 -12.36 -23.11 -9.78
C TRP A 76 -13.76 -23.71 -9.83
N ASN A 77 -13.86 -24.98 -9.45
CA ASN A 77 -15.15 -25.66 -9.28
C ASN A 77 -15.79 -25.27 -7.93
N LEU A 78 -16.38 -24.07 -7.87
CA LEU A 78 -17.08 -23.54 -6.71
C LEU A 78 -18.58 -23.87 -6.77
N ALA A 79 -19.20 -24.06 -5.60
CA ALA A 79 -20.65 -24.12 -5.49
C ALA A 79 -21.27 -22.76 -5.89
N ASP A 80 -22.53 -22.77 -6.33
CA ASP A 80 -23.19 -21.56 -6.85
C ASP A 80 -23.20 -20.40 -5.84
N ALA A 81 -23.45 -20.68 -4.56
CA ALA A 81 -23.43 -19.67 -3.50
C ALA A 81 -22.02 -19.07 -3.28
N GLU A 82 -20.97 -19.90 -3.35
CA GLU A 82 -19.58 -19.45 -3.22
C GLU A 82 -19.18 -18.59 -4.42
N ARG A 83 -19.61 -18.99 -5.62
CA ARG A 83 -19.39 -18.27 -6.87
C ARG A 83 -20.06 -16.90 -6.86
N GLU A 84 -21.31 -16.83 -6.41
CA GLU A 84 -22.05 -15.57 -6.27
C GLU A 84 -21.41 -14.66 -5.22
N SER A 85 -20.99 -15.22 -4.09
CA SER A 85 -20.26 -14.50 -3.03
C SER A 85 -18.95 -13.91 -3.56
N LEU A 86 -18.16 -14.70 -4.28
CA LEU A 86 -16.91 -14.25 -4.91
C LEU A 86 -17.17 -13.12 -5.90
N ALA A 87 -18.19 -13.25 -6.77
CA ALA A 87 -18.54 -12.22 -7.74
C ALA A 87 -18.88 -10.89 -7.05
N LYS A 88 -19.70 -10.95 -5.99
CA LYS A 88 -20.10 -9.77 -5.21
C LYS A 88 -18.92 -9.13 -4.49
N ASP A 89 -18.02 -9.92 -3.89
CA ASP A 89 -16.86 -9.37 -3.20
C ASP A 89 -15.87 -8.70 -4.17
N LEU A 90 -15.57 -9.35 -5.31
CA LEU A 90 -14.69 -8.77 -6.34
C LEU A 90 -15.29 -7.48 -6.93
N LEU A 91 -16.61 -7.46 -7.17
CA LEU A 91 -17.31 -6.26 -7.64
C LEU A 91 -17.20 -5.12 -6.63
N ARG A 92 -17.51 -5.40 -5.36
CA ARG A 92 -17.41 -4.41 -4.27
C ARG A 92 -15.99 -3.88 -4.14
N ARG A 93 -14.98 -4.76 -4.18
CA ARG A 93 -13.56 -4.37 -4.11
C ARG A 93 -13.14 -3.49 -5.29
N GLY A 94 -13.51 -3.86 -6.51
CA GLY A 94 -13.16 -3.07 -7.69
C GLY A 94 -13.84 -1.70 -7.69
N ILE A 95 -15.11 -1.62 -7.28
CA ILE A 95 -15.79 -0.33 -7.06
C ILE A 95 -15.07 0.47 -5.98
N GLU A 96 -14.79 -0.16 -4.83
CA GLU A 96 -14.09 0.52 -3.73
C GLU A 96 -12.73 1.07 -4.18
N SER A 97 -11.97 0.33 -5.01
CA SER A 97 -10.69 0.79 -5.56
C SER A 97 -10.80 1.92 -6.56
N ARG A 98 -11.82 1.89 -7.41
CA ARG A 98 -12.09 3.02 -8.31
C ARG A 98 -12.41 4.31 -7.55
N ILE A 99 -12.99 4.19 -6.36
CA ILE A 99 -13.37 5.33 -5.52
C ILE A 99 -12.19 5.79 -4.67
N ILE A 100 -11.48 4.86 -4.05
CA ILE A 100 -10.39 5.13 -3.13
C ILE A 100 -9.08 4.84 -3.85
N SER A 101 -8.41 5.89 -4.32
CA SER A 101 -7.10 5.76 -4.93
C SER A 101 -6.04 6.45 -4.07
N MET A 102 -4.85 5.86 -4.05
CA MET A 102 -3.64 6.51 -3.50
C MET A 102 -3.16 7.68 -4.36
N ALA A 103 -3.55 7.71 -5.65
CA ALA A 103 -3.06 8.66 -6.63
C ALA A 103 -4.03 9.82 -6.89
N ASP A 104 -5.33 9.63 -6.66
CA ASP A 104 -6.36 10.65 -6.94
C ASP A 104 -7.59 10.52 -6.02
N GLU A 105 -7.88 11.58 -5.27
CA GLU A 105 -8.99 11.60 -4.30
C GLU A 105 -10.30 12.12 -4.88
N ARG A 106 -10.30 12.68 -6.09
CA ARG A 106 -11.51 13.25 -6.69
C ARG A 106 -12.67 12.25 -6.77
N PRO A 107 -12.48 10.96 -7.08
CA PRO A 107 -13.58 9.99 -7.06
C PRO A 107 -14.19 9.81 -5.66
N LEU A 108 -13.36 9.72 -4.61
CA LEU A 108 -13.81 9.64 -3.22
C LEU A 108 -14.56 10.92 -2.82
N GLU A 109 -13.96 12.09 -3.07
CA GLU A 109 -14.56 13.39 -2.75
C GLU A 109 -15.94 13.52 -3.41
N THR A 110 -16.04 13.23 -4.71
CA THR A 110 -17.33 13.24 -5.42
C THR A 110 -18.31 12.26 -4.78
N LEU A 111 -17.91 11.03 -4.45
CA LEU A 111 -18.85 10.06 -3.89
C LEU A 111 -19.41 10.48 -2.51
N VAL A 112 -18.57 11.00 -1.63
CA VAL A 112 -18.97 11.35 -0.24
C VAL A 112 -19.75 12.66 -0.16
N THR A 113 -19.52 13.59 -1.09
CA THR A 113 -20.23 14.88 -1.14
C THR A 113 -21.65 14.78 -1.73
N HIS A 114 -21.98 13.70 -2.42
CA HIS A 114 -23.32 13.44 -2.95
C HIS A 114 -24.16 12.62 -1.97
N THR A 115 -25.49 12.78 -1.97
CA THR A 115 -26.40 11.98 -1.15
C THR A 115 -26.56 10.56 -1.71
N SER A 116 -27.14 9.65 -0.93
CA SER A 116 -27.49 8.32 -1.42
C SER A 116 -28.60 8.35 -2.47
N GLN A 117 -29.45 9.39 -2.47
CA GLN A 117 -30.45 9.60 -3.50
C GLN A 117 -29.80 10.02 -4.83
N ASP A 118 -28.83 10.93 -4.78
CA ASP A 118 -28.07 11.35 -5.97
C ASP A 118 -27.35 10.16 -6.61
N LEU A 119 -26.73 9.30 -5.79
CA LEU A 119 -26.07 8.08 -6.24
C LEU A 119 -27.07 7.10 -6.89
N ARG A 120 -28.23 6.87 -6.26
CA ARG A 120 -29.30 6.04 -6.86
C ARG A 120 -29.78 6.60 -8.19
N GLN A 121 -29.92 7.91 -8.31
CA GLN A 121 -30.34 8.55 -9.55
C GLN A 121 -29.29 8.39 -10.65
N ALA A 122 -27.99 8.58 -10.34
CA ALA A 122 -26.91 8.37 -11.30
C ALA A 122 -26.83 6.90 -11.74
N LEU A 123 -26.97 5.96 -10.81
CA LEU A 123 -27.00 4.52 -11.09
C LEU A 123 -28.20 4.14 -11.99
N ALA A 124 -29.38 4.71 -11.77
CA ALA A 124 -30.56 4.49 -12.61
C ALA A 124 -30.40 5.03 -14.06
N GLN A 125 -29.47 5.96 -14.27
CA GLN A 125 -29.16 6.50 -15.59
C GLN A 125 -28.13 5.66 -16.36
N VAL A 126 -27.41 4.74 -15.71
CA VAL A 126 -26.48 3.83 -16.38
C VAL A 126 -27.25 2.96 -17.38
N LYS A 127 -26.84 3.01 -18.65
CA LYS A 127 -27.43 2.24 -19.77
C LYS A 127 -26.63 1.00 -20.14
N GLU A 128 -25.38 0.93 -19.69
CA GLU A 128 -24.49 -0.20 -19.93
C GLU A 128 -24.95 -1.43 -19.15
N VAL A 129 -24.64 -2.61 -19.68
CA VAL A 129 -24.87 -3.87 -18.97
C VAL A 129 -23.93 -3.93 -17.77
N VAL A 130 -24.51 -4.15 -16.58
CA VAL A 130 -23.77 -4.25 -15.32
C VAL A 130 -24.06 -5.58 -14.63
N PRO A 131 -23.10 -6.12 -13.84
CA PRO A 131 -23.33 -7.30 -13.03
C PRO A 131 -24.46 -7.10 -12.01
N GLN A 132 -25.08 -8.20 -11.59
CA GLN A 132 -26.03 -8.19 -10.48
C GLN A 132 -25.34 -7.64 -9.21
N GLY A 133 -26.03 -6.76 -8.47
CA GLY A 133 -25.48 -6.17 -7.24
C GLY A 133 -24.68 -4.88 -7.45
N TYR A 134 -24.57 -4.36 -8.69
CA TYR A 134 -23.78 -3.17 -9.01
C TYR A 134 -24.18 -1.93 -8.20
N ALA A 135 -25.49 -1.64 -8.16
CA ALA A 135 -26.00 -0.48 -7.44
C ALA A 135 -25.81 -0.63 -5.92
N GLU A 136 -26.06 -1.82 -5.40
CA GLU A 136 -25.90 -2.18 -4.00
C GLU A 136 -24.44 -2.05 -3.55
N ALA A 137 -23.49 -2.49 -4.39
CA ALA A 137 -22.06 -2.37 -4.12
C ALA A 137 -21.62 -0.90 -4.05
N PHE A 138 -22.07 -0.04 -4.98
CA PHE A 138 -21.80 1.41 -4.93
C PHE A 138 -22.37 2.06 -3.67
N LEU A 139 -23.60 1.72 -3.30
CA LEU A 139 -24.23 2.24 -2.09
C LEU A 139 -23.48 1.78 -0.82
N ALA A 140 -23.04 0.52 -0.77
CA ALA A 140 -22.24 0.01 0.33
C ALA A 140 -20.88 0.72 0.45
N VAL A 141 -20.21 0.99 -0.67
CA VAL A 141 -18.96 1.76 -0.71
C VAL A 141 -19.19 3.19 -0.26
N GLN A 142 -20.24 3.87 -0.75
CA GLN A 142 -20.57 5.22 -0.29
C GLN A 142 -20.86 5.24 1.22
N GLU A 143 -21.67 4.31 1.70
CA GLU A 143 -22.05 4.22 3.12
C GLU A 143 -20.83 4.02 4.01
N LYS A 144 -19.91 3.12 3.62
CA LYS A 144 -18.65 2.93 4.32
C LYS A 144 -17.86 4.24 4.38
N TRP A 145 -17.56 4.83 3.22
CA TRP A 145 -16.60 5.93 3.13
C TRP A 145 -17.14 7.29 3.58
N LYS A 146 -18.46 7.49 3.64
CA LYS A 146 -19.05 8.66 4.32
C LYS A 146 -18.82 8.67 5.83
N HIS A 147 -18.68 7.49 6.41
CA HIS A 147 -18.51 7.31 7.85
C HIS A 147 -17.11 6.80 8.21
N SER A 148 -16.14 7.05 7.33
CA SER A 148 -14.79 6.53 7.51
C SER A 148 -13.73 7.50 7.04
N LEU A 149 -12.56 7.43 7.67
CA LEU A 149 -11.36 8.15 7.26
C LEU A 149 -10.33 7.14 6.77
N ASN A 150 -9.82 7.32 5.55
CA ASN A 150 -8.73 6.49 5.04
C ASN A 150 -7.46 6.81 5.81
N CYS A 151 -7.03 5.88 6.67
CA CYS A 151 -5.84 6.02 7.50
C CYS A 151 -4.59 5.49 6.80
N TRP A 152 -4.68 5.18 5.49
CA TRP A 152 -3.59 4.64 4.70
C TRP A 152 -3.50 5.39 3.38
N SER A 153 -2.91 6.57 3.42
CA SER A 153 -2.63 7.34 2.21
C SER A 153 -1.23 7.92 2.23
N ALA A 154 -0.56 7.81 1.10
CA ALA A 154 0.68 8.52 0.80
C ALA A 154 0.40 9.90 0.18
N SER A 155 -0.87 10.20 -0.12
CA SER A 155 -1.26 11.44 -0.77
C SER A 155 -0.99 12.66 0.12
N PRO A 156 -0.43 13.74 -0.45
CA PRO A 156 -0.21 14.99 0.28
C PRO A 156 -1.51 15.76 0.54
N SER A 157 -2.63 15.40 -0.09
CA SER A 157 -3.90 16.13 0.02
C SER A 157 -4.85 15.63 1.11
N ILE A 158 -4.57 14.49 1.78
CA ILE A 158 -5.44 13.98 2.87
C ILE A 158 -5.04 14.62 4.20
N PRO A 159 -5.94 15.38 4.86
CA PRO A 159 -5.71 15.89 6.22
C PRO A 159 -5.38 14.78 7.25
N GLY A 160 -5.84 13.55 6.99
CA GLY A 160 -5.53 12.33 7.74
C GLY A 160 -4.18 11.66 7.45
N ARG A 161 -3.29 12.23 6.62
CA ARG A 161 -1.97 11.63 6.30
C ARG A 161 -1.14 11.30 7.54
N VAL A 162 -1.27 12.11 8.58
CA VAL A 162 -0.67 11.91 9.91
C VAL A 162 -1.03 10.54 10.53
N LEU A 163 -2.14 9.92 10.10
CA LEU A 163 -2.57 8.58 10.49
C LEU A 163 -1.93 7.45 9.64
N SER A 164 -1.34 7.79 8.49
CA SER A 164 -0.65 6.83 7.64
C SER A 164 0.63 6.31 8.28
N ASN A 165 0.94 5.03 8.11
CA ASN A 165 2.21 4.48 8.56
C ASN A 165 3.41 5.01 7.77
N TRP A 166 3.16 5.50 6.57
CA TRP A 166 4.14 6.06 5.64
C TRP A 166 4.56 7.48 5.98
N TYR A 167 3.83 8.15 6.87
CA TYR A 167 4.08 9.54 7.19
C TYR A 167 5.44 9.69 7.90
N PRO A 168 6.43 10.36 7.29
CA PRO A 168 7.70 10.59 7.94
C PRO A 168 7.53 11.55 9.11
N ILE A 169 8.14 11.19 10.22
CA ILE A 169 8.10 11.86 11.51
C ILE A 169 9.43 12.59 11.66
N GLU A 170 9.40 13.92 11.58
CA GLU A 170 10.61 14.76 11.62
C GLU A 170 11.45 14.55 12.87
N GLU A 171 10.82 14.39 14.03
CA GLU A 171 11.46 14.11 15.33
C GLU A 171 11.94 12.65 15.45
N GLY A 172 11.51 11.77 14.55
CA GLY A 172 11.66 10.33 14.63
C GLY A 172 10.72 9.68 15.65
N ILE A 173 10.50 8.38 15.50
CA ILE A 173 9.76 7.54 16.43
C ILE A 173 10.72 6.56 17.11
N GLN A 174 10.77 6.60 18.45
CA GLN A 174 11.65 5.72 19.21
C GLN A 174 10.93 4.40 19.51
N LEU A 175 11.42 3.31 18.93
CA LEU A 175 10.85 1.97 19.08
C LEU A 175 11.97 0.98 19.41
N TYR A 176 11.82 0.29 20.54
CA TYR A 176 12.75 -0.76 20.98
C TYR A 176 14.22 -0.34 21.00
N GLY A 177 14.51 0.87 21.49
CA GLY A 177 15.88 1.38 21.67
C GLY A 177 16.50 2.02 20.42
N SER A 178 15.82 1.98 19.27
CA SER A 178 16.26 2.62 18.03
C SER A 178 15.27 3.69 17.59
N THR A 179 15.73 4.62 16.76
CA THR A 179 14.88 5.66 16.17
C THR A 179 14.60 5.32 14.71
N TYR A 180 13.34 5.48 14.32
CA TYR A 180 12.87 5.28 12.96
C TYR A 180 12.17 6.55 12.48
N ASP A 181 12.02 6.64 11.17
CA ASP A 181 11.46 7.80 10.52
C ASP A 181 9.96 7.71 10.35
N SER A 182 9.41 6.50 10.32
CA SER A 182 7.97 6.27 10.31
C SER A 182 7.70 4.92 10.96
N THR A 183 6.43 4.64 11.25
CA THR A 183 6.04 3.29 11.67
C THR A 183 6.27 2.27 10.56
N GLU A 184 6.16 2.68 9.28
CA GLU A 184 6.46 1.81 8.14
C GLU A 184 7.92 1.36 8.12
N HIS A 185 8.88 2.27 8.32
CA HIS A 185 10.30 1.92 8.32
C HIS A 185 10.64 0.95 9.45
N PHE A 186 10.04 1.16 10.62
CA PHE A 186 10.15 0.19 11.70
C PHE A 186 9.63 -1.19 11.29
N TRP A 187 8.47 -1.25 10.64
CA TRP A 187 7.87 -2.51 10.21
C TRP A 187 8.72 -3.27 9.21
N GLN A 188 9.35 -2.57 8.27
CA GLN A 188 10.24 -3.23 7.32
C GLN A 188 11.56 -3.67 7.96
N ALA A 189 12.11 -2.87 8.87
CA ALA A 189 13.37 -3.19 9.53
C ALA A 189 13.30 -4.45 10.43
N VAL A 190 12.16 -4.70 11.09
CA VAL A 190 12.04 -5.83 12.03
C VAL A 190 11.90 -7.18 11.35
N LYS A 191 11.55 -7.19 10.06
CA LYS A 191 11.46 -8.41 9.23
C LYS A 191 12.83 -8.99 8.88
N TYR A 192 13.90 -8.23 9.10
CA TYR A 192 15.27 -8.69 8.92
C TYR A 192 15.89 -9.07 10.27
N HIS A 193 16.57 -10.22 10.31
CA HIS A 193 17.40 -10.57 11.45
C HIS A 193 18.53 -9.54 11.63
N PRO A 194 18.93 -9.18 12.88
CA PRO A 194 20.00 -8.21 13.11
C PRO A 194 21.31 -8.52 12.39
N ASP A 195 21.63 -9.81 12.24
CA ASP A 195 22.89 -10.25 11.62
C ASP A 195 22.79 -10.47 10.11
N THR A 196 21.59 -10.39 9.50
CA THR A 196 21.46 -10.47 8.04
C THR A 196 22.25 -9.33 7.40
N THR A 197 23.06 -9.65 6.40
CA THR A 197 23.86 -8.69 5.64
C THR A 197 23.28 -8.46 4.25
N ILE A 198 23.72 -7.40 3.56
CA ILE A 198 23.39 -7.18 2.15
C ILE A 198 23.87 -8.35 1.28
N ALA A 199 25.05 -8.91 1.57
CA ALA A 199 25.55 -10.08 0.84
C ALA A 199 24.61 -11.29 0.97
N ASP A 200 24.06 -11.53 2.16
CA ASP A 200 23.09 -12.61 2.35
C ASP A 200 21.83 -12.41 1.48
N LEU A 201 21.33 -11.17 1.41
CA LEU A 201 20.17 -10.85 0.56
C LEU A 201 20.47 -11.03 -0.94
N GLU A 202 21.65 -10.61 -1.39
CA GLU A 202 22.09 -10.78 -2.78
C GLU A 202 22.22 -12.25 -3.15
N ASP A 203 22.78 -13.08 -2.25
CA ASP A 203 22.91 -14.52 -2.45
C ASP A 203 21.55 -15.23 -2.47
N LEU A 204 20.61 -14.81 -1.62
CA LEU A 204 19.22 -15.29 -1.66
C LEU A 204 18.53 -14.93 -2.98
N LEU A 205 18.61 -13.67 -3.41
CA LEU A 205 18.01 -13.23 -4.67
C LEU A 205 18.57 -14.02 -5.85
N LYS A 206 19.89 -14.23 -5.90
CA LYS A 206 20.53 -15.03 -6.93
C LYS A 206 20.02 -16.48 -6.97
N GLN A 207 19.73 -17.07 -5.81
CA GLN A 207 19.12 -18.41 -5.74
C GLN A 207 17.67 -18.40 -6.24
N LEU A 208 16.88 -17.38 -5.88
CA LEU A 208 15.50 -17.24 -6.36
C LEU A 208 15.43 -17.01 -7.88
N GLU A 209 16.34 -16.23 -8.45
CA GLU A 209 16.42 -15.95 -9.89
C GLU A 209 16.67 -17.19 -10.75
N GLN A 210 17.35 -18.20 -10.20
CA GLN A 210 17.69 -19.43 -10.92
C GLN A 210 16.53 -20.44 -10.95
N ARG A 211 15.42 -20.16 -10.25
CA ARG A 211 14.31 -21.08 -10.09
C ARG A 211 13.20 -20.80 -11.10
N ASP A 212 12.59 -21.89 -11.59
CA ASP A 212 11.29 -21.79 -12.26
C ASP A 212 10.15 -21.77 -11.23
N TRP A 213 9.51 -20.61 -11.12
CA TRP A 213 8.40 -20.36 -10.20
C TRP A 213 7.05 -20.88 -10.70
N THR A 214 6.96 -21.33 -11.96
CA THR A 214 5.69 -21.69 -12.61
C THR A 214 4.93 -22.76 -11.83
N SER A 215 5.58 -23.87 -11.51
CA SER A 215 4.96 -24.98 -10.79
C SER A 215 4.64 -24.64 -9.33
N TRP A 216 5.50 -23.86 -8.68
CA TRP A 216 5.34 -23.44 -7.29
C TRP A 216 4.14 -22.49 -7.15
N LEU A 217 4.01 -21.50 -8.04
CA LEU A 217 2.87 -20.58 -8.09
C LEU A 217 1.58 -21.29 -8.50
N ALA A 218 1.63 -22.22 -9.46
CA ALA A 218 0.45 -22.97 -9.90
C ALA A 218 -0.20 -23.77 -8.76
N ARG A 219 0.58 -24.26 -7.79
CA ARG A 219 0.04 -24.90 -6.59
C ARG A 219 -0.78 -23.92 -5.74
N LEU A 220 -0.32 -22.67 -5.60
CA LEU A 220 -1.07 -21.67 -4.85
C LEU A 220 -2.35 -21.24 -5.58
N ASP A 221 -2.26 -21.25 -6.90
CA ASP A 221 -3.31 -20.78 -7.79
C ASP A 221 -4.49 -21.75 -7.94
N THR A 222 -4.19 -23.05 -7.98
CA THR A 222 -5.16 -24.09 -8.32
C THR A 222 -6.08 -24.46 -7.16
N ASP A 223 -5.70 -24.18 -5.92
CA ASP A 223 -6.51 -24.42 -4.73
C ASP A 223 -7.26 -23.15 -4.29
N PRO A 224 -8.59 -23.07 -4.46
CA PRO A 224 -9.36 -21.90 -4.03
C PRO A 224 -9.31 -21.67 -2.52
N LYS A 225 -9.09 -22.72 -1.71
CA LYS A 225 -8.96 -22.58 -0.25
C LYS A 225 -7.65 -21.92 0.15
N LEU A 226 -6.65 -21.96 -0.71
CA LEU A 226 -5.38 -21.26 -0.50
C LEU A 226 -5.38 -19.89 -1.18
N TYR A 227 -5.82 -19.81 -2.44
CA TYR A 227 -5.82 -18.55 -3.18
C TYR A 227 -6.77 -17.52 -2.58
N LEU A 228 -8.06 -17.82 -2.40
CA LEU A 228 -9.06 -16.81 -2.03
C LEU A 228 -8.75 -16.06 -0.73
N PRO A 229 -8.36 -16.73 0.39
CA PRO A 229 -7.98 -16.00 1.61
C PRO A 229 -6.64 -15.26 1.50
N ASN A 230 -5.78 -15.62 0.53
CA ASN A 230 -4.43 -15.08 0.38
C ASN A 230 -4.21 -14.34 -0.95
N ALA A 231 -5.27 -13.93 -1.65
CA ALA A 231 -5.17 -13.48 -3.05
C ALA A 231 -4.18 -12.31 -3.23
N TYR A 232 -4.16 -11.37 -2.29
CA TYR A 232 -3.16 -10.30 -2.28
C TYR A 232 -1.72 -10.83 -2.22
N ALA A 233 -1.43 -11.73 -1.27
CA ALA A 233 -0.09 -12.29 -1.11
C ALA A 233 0.33 -13.16 -2.30
N VAL A 234 -0.61 -13.90 -2.91
CA VAL A 234 -0.34 -14.71 -4.11
C VAL A 234 -0.05 -13.82 -5.32
N GLU A 235 -0.82 -12.76 -5.55
CA GLU A 235 -0.56 -11.82 -6.66
C GLU A 235 0.71 -10.99 -6.42
N PHE A 236 1.00 -10.63 -5.17
CA PHE A 236 2.27 -10.04 -4.75
C PHE A 236 3.45 -10.94 -5.13
N LEU A 237 3.37 -12.24 -4.79
CA LEU A 237 4.41 -13.21 -5.14
C LEU A 237 4.52 -13.40 -6.65
N ARG A 238 3.40 -13.46 -7.36
CA ARG A 238 3.39 -13.55 -8.82
C ARG A 238 4.11 -12.37 -9.46
N HIS A 239 3.92 -11.16 -8.95
CA HIS A 239 4.61 -9.97 -9.42
C HIS A 239 6.11 -10.01 -9.08
N ASN A 240 6.45 -10.25 -7.81
CA ASN A 240 7.82 -10.10 -7.31
C ASN A 240 8.76 -11.29 -7.57
N LEU A 241 8.23 -12.48 -7.90
CA LEU A 241 9.04 -13.65 -8.30
C LEU A 241 9.38 -13.68 -9.80
N THR A 242 8.98 -12.66 -10.57
CA THR A 242 9.43 -12.53 -11.96
C THR A 242 10.94 -12.26 -12.01
N ALA A 243 11.61 -12.78 -13.04
CA ALA A 243 13.04 -12.54 -13.23
C ALA A 243 13.39 -11.05 -13.29
N GLU A 244 12.53 -10.24 -13.90
CA GLU A 244 12.68 -8.78 -13.94
C GLU A 244 12.65 -8.15 -12.56
N ARG A 245 11.69 -8.52 -11.70
CA ARG A 245 11.57 -7.94 -10.35
C ARG A 245 12.67 -8.43 -9.41
N LEU A 246 13.05 -9.70 -9.48
CA LEU A 246 14.19 -10.23 -8.72
C LEU A 246 15.51 -9.51 -9.09
N HIS A 247 15.72 -9.29 -10.39
CA HIS A 247 16.87 -8.54 -10.87
C HIS A 247 16.82 -7.08 -10.43
N TRP A 248 15.65 -6.46 -10.48
CA TRP A 248 15.43 -5.10 -9.97
C TRP A 248 15.81 -4.98 -8.49
N PHE A 249 15.41 -5.91 -7.62
CA PHE A 249 15.81 -5.89 -6.21
C PHE A 249 17.34 -5.91 -6.05
N ARG A 250 18.04 -6.77 -6.80
CA ARG A 250 19.51 -6.82 -6.76
C ARG A 250 20.14 -5.51 -7.20
N ASP A 251 19.63 -4.91 -8.27
CA ASP A 251 20.11 -3.62 -8.76
C ASP A 251 19.89 -2.50 -7.74
N GLU A 252 18.74 -2.46 -7.05
CA GLU A 252 18.48 -1.48 -6.00
C GLU A 252 19.35 -1.69 -4.75
N LEU A 253 19.64 -2.94 -4.36
CA LEU A 253 20.61 -3.23 -3.29
C LEU A 253 22.03 -2.76 -3.64
N GLY A 254 22.40 -2.81 -4.92
CA GLY A 254 23.66 -2.24 -5.43
C GLY A 254 23.66 -0.71 -5.51
N ARG A 255 22.52 -0.06 -5.35
CA ARG A 255 22.39 1.41 -5.30
C ARG A 255 22.56 1.91 -3.87
N HIS A 256 22.47 3.22 -3.68
CA HIS A 256 22.59 3.89 -2.37
C HIS A 256 23.93 3.71 -1.63
N GLY A 257 24.98 3.20 -2.29
CA GLY A 257 26.31 3.03 -1.70
C GLY A 257 26.33 2.03 -0.54
N LEU A 258 25.44 1.03 -0.57
CA LEU A 258 25.46 -0.10 0.36
C LEU A 258 26.71 -0.95 0.10
N VAL A 259 27.26 -1.55 1.16
CA VAL A 259 28.36 -2.51 1.05
C VAL A 259 27.91 -3.89 1.55
N ALA A 260 28.60 -4.94 1.10
CA ALA A 260 28.26 -6.34 1.39
C ALA A 260 28.01 -6.63 2.89
N GLY A 261 28.79 -6.01 3.79
CA GLY A 261 28.66 -6.18 5.24
C GLY A 261 27.69 -5.22 5.92
N ASP A 262 26.96 -4.38 5.18
CA ASP A 262 25.89 -3.57 5.77
C ASP A 262 24.74 -4.48 6.20
N HIS A 263 24.01 -4.07 7.23
CA HIS A 263 22.85 -4.80 7.74
C HIS A 263 21.56 -4.05 7.41
N PRO A 264 20.57 -4.67 6.71
CA PRO A 264 19.32 -4.02 6.30
C PRO A 264 18.62 -3.28 7.44
N ARG A 265 18.53 -3.92 8.61
CA ARG A 265 17.92 -3.34 9.80
C ARG A 265 18.64 -2.07 10.29
N LEU A 266 19.98 -2.04 10.21
CA LEU A 266 20.77 -0.91 10.70
C LEU A 266 20.84 0.25 9.71
N VAL A 267 20.64 0.00 8.40
CA VAL A 267 20.64 1.04 7.37
C VAL A 267 19.29 1.76 7.28
N GLN A 268 18.20 1.10 7.68
CA GLN A 268 16.84 1.68 7.79
C GLN A 268 16.62 2.49 9.08
N GLN A 269 17.52 2.37 10.07
CA GLN A 269 17.43 3.15 11.31
C GLN A 269 17.85 4.60 11.08
N ARG A 270 17.09 5.52 11.69
CA ARG A 270 17.42 6.94 11.68
C ARG A 270 18.73 7.18 12.42
N ARG A 271 19.66 7.87 11.76
CA ARG A 271 20.93 8.34 12.35
C ARG A 271 20.97 9.87 12.37
N ARG A 272 22.18 10.45 12.47
CA ARG A 272 22.39 11.91 12.50
C ARG A 272 22.17 12.60 11.15
N THR A 273 22.08 11.84 10.06
CA THR A 273 21.95 12.34 8.68
C THR A 273 20.51 12.29 8.19
N PRO A 274 20.17 13.05 7.13
CA PRO A 274 18.88 12.93 6.43
C PRO A 274 18.60 11.50 5.94
N PHE A 275 17.34 11.23 5.62
CA PHE A 275 16.86 9.91 5.17
C PHE A 275 17.74 9.36 4.04
N ARG A 276 18.20 8.12 4.19
CA ARG A 276 18.93 7.40 3.12
C ARG A 276 17.98 6.94 2.01
N PHE A 277 16.72 6.72 2.36
CA PHE A 277 15.65 6.23 1.50
C PHE A 277 14.39 7.09 1.71
N SER A 278 13.63 7.31 0.63
CA SER A 278 12.27 7.84 0.70
C SER A 278 11.32 6.82 1.31
N ALA A 279 10.15 7.27 1.80
CA ALA A 279 9.13 6.36 2.30
C ALA A 279 8.68 5.33 1.23
N PHE A 280 8.73 5.71 -0.05
CA PHE A 280 8.48 4.80 -1.17
C PHE A 280 9.52 3.71 -1.29
N GLU A 281 10.80 4.08 -1.30
CA GLU A 281 11.91 3.11 -1.35
C GLU A 281 11.90 2.20 -0.12
N GLU A 282 11.56 2.71 1.05
CA GLU A 282 11.47 1.90 2.29
C GLU A 282 10.43 0.80 2.17
N LYS A 283 9.27 1.09 1.59
CA LYS A 283 8.30 0.04 1.30
C LYS A 283 8.76 -0.89 0.19
N VAL A 284 9.08 -0.33 -0.98
CA VAL A 284 9.19 -1.14 -2.21
C VAL A 284 10.51 -1.88 -2.29
N LEU A 285 11.60 -1.32 -1.76
CA LEU A 285 12.86 -2.06 -1.64
C LEU A 285 12.83 -2.94 -0.41
N TRP A 286 12.82 -2.34 0.79
CA TRP A 286 13.04 -3.11 2.02
C TRP A 286 11.83 -3.92 2.44
N GLY A 287 10.63 -3.36 2.31
CA GLY A 287 9.41 -4.05 2.70
C GLY A 287 9.06 -5.20 1.77
N ASP A 288 8.92 -4.92 0.48
CA ASP A 288 8.54 -5.96 -0.49
C ASP A 288 9.60 -7.06 -0.59
N LEU A 289 10.89 -6.75 -0.45
CA LEU A 289 11.94 -7.77 -0.43
C LEU A 289 11.82 -8.68 0.79
N ALA A 290 11.55 -8.12 1.97
CA ALA A 290 11.32 -8.93 3.17
C ALA A 290 10.05 -9.78 3.02
N ASP A 291 8.95 -9.16 2.57
CA ASP A 291 7.67 -9.83 2.35
C ASP A 291 7.82 -10.97 1.35
N LEU A 292 8.60 -10.79 0.29
CA LEU A 292 8.93 -11.84 -0.68
C LEU A 292 9.52 -13.07 0.02
N PHE A 293 10.58 -12.90 0.81
CA PHE A 293 11.23 -14.02 1.48
C PHE A 293 10.33 -14.68 2.53
N HIS A 294 9.67 -13.89 3.37
CA HIS A 294 8.74 -14.40 4.40
C HIS A 294 7.56 -15.15 3.79
N LEU A 295 6.99 -14.67 2.69
CA LEU A 295 5.87 -15.33 2.02
C LEU A 295 6.31 -16.58 1.26
N VAL A 296 7.48 -16.57 0.61
CA VAL A 296 8.03 -17.79 -0.01
C VAL A 296 8.24 -18.85 1.07
N TYR A 297 8.79 -18.50 2.24
CA TYR A 297 8.90 -19.43 3.37
C TYR A 297 7.52 -19.94 3.81
N THR A 298 6.59 -19.03 4.08
CA THR A 298 5.26 -19.32 4.61
C THR A 298 4.45 -20.25 3.70
N PHE A 299 4.48 -20.01 2.38
CA PHE A 299 3.71 -20.80 1.44
C PHE A 299 4.46 -22.04 0.94
N SER A 300 5.74 -22.19 1.22
CA SER A 300 6.50 -23.38 0.83
C SER A 300 6.11 -24.59 1.67
N PRO A 301 5.95 -25.78 1.05
CA PRO A 301 5.76 -27.04 1.78
C PRO A 301 6.88 -27.29 2.79
N ASP A 302 6.57 -28.02 3.86
CA ASP A 302 7.53 -28.29 4.95
C ASP A 302 8.82 -29.01 4.48
N ASN A 303 8.73 -29.74 3.37
CA ASN A 303 9.84 -30.48 2.77
C ASN A 303 10.49 -29.77 1.57
N ASP A 304 10.11 -28.52 1.25
CA ASP A 304 10.75 -27.75 0.17
C ASP A 304 12.11 -27.24 0.65
N PRO A 305 13.23 -27.54 -0.06
CA PRO A 305 14.55 -27.02 0.31
C PRO A 305 14.62 -25.50 0.40
N LEU A 306 13.75 -24.78 -0.34
CA LEU A 306 13.63 -23.32 -0.20
C LEU A 306 13.27 -22.91 1.22
N ARG A 307 12.37 -23.67 1.85
CA ARG A 307 11.89 -23.37 3.19
C ARG A 307 13.01 -23.50 4.21
N THR A 308 13.83 -24.53 4.09
CA THR A 308 15.02 -24.72 4.94
C THR A 308 16.02 -23.59 4.74
N MET A 309 16.36 -23.29 3.48
CA MET A 309 17.29 -22.21 3.15
C MET A 309 16.80 -20.85 3.71
N LEU A 310 15.52 -20.52 3.54
CA LEU A 310 14.97 -19.26 4.06
C LEU A 310 14.96 -19.21 5.59
N ALA A 311 14.72 -20.33 6.27
CA ALA A 311 14.81 -20.42 7.74
C ALA A 311 16.25 -20.27 8.26
N GLU A 312 17.25 -20.80 7.54
CA GLU A 312 18.67 -20.60 7.86
C GLU A 312 19.06 -19.11 7.76
N HIS A 313 18.38 -18.36 6.89
CA HIS A 313 18.51 -16.91 6.78
C HIS A 313 17.47 -16.12 7.61
N HIS A 314 16.77 -16.80 8.53
CA HIS A 314 15.84 -16.20 9.50
C HIS A 314 14.56 -15.57 8.92
N PHE A 315 14.15 -15.98 7.72
CA PHE A 315 12.87 -15.56 7.12
C PHE A 315 11.68 -16.44 7.53
N ASP A 316 11.84 -17.22 8.60
CA ASP A 316 10.76 -17.88 9.33
C ASP A 316 10.17 -17.02 10.45
N ASP A 317 10.85 -15.93 10.83
CA ASP A 317 10.48 -15.10 11.97
C ASP A 317 10.82 -13.61 11.84
N VAL A 318 10.16 -12.82 12.68
CA VAL A 318 10.33 -11.37 12.86
C VAL A 318 10.96 -11.09 14.23
N TYR A 319 11.81 -10.06 14.29
CA TYR A 319 12.70 -9.82 15.43
C TYR A 319 12.47 -8.46 16.11
N LEU A 320 11.95 -8.48 17.34
CA LEU A 320 11.78 -7.30 18.19
C LEU A 320 12.70 -7.36 19.42
N GLY A 321 13.86 -6.70 19.32
CA GLY A 321 14.93 -6.88 20.30
C GLY A 321 15.40 -8.34 20.28
N GLU A 322 15.42 -8.99 21.44
CA GLU A 322 15.76 -10.42 21.56
C GLU A 322 14.57 -11.36 21.29
N ARG A 323 13.37 -10.82 21.05
CA ARG A 323 12.16 -11.64 20.85
C ARG A 323 12.01 -12.04 19.38
N ARG A 324 11.78 -13.33 19.17
CA ARG A 324 11.48 -13.99 17.90
C ARG A 324 9.98 -14.33 17.85
N MET A 325 9.31 -14.00 16.75
CA MET A 325 7.88 -14.27 16.54
C MET A 325 7.62 -14.60 15.06
N GLY A 326 6.68 -15.49 14.75
CA GLY A 326 6.34 -15.78 13.35
C GLY A 326 5.74 -14.56 12.64
N PHE A 327 6.08 -14.38 11.36
CA PHE A 327 5.71 -13.23 10.53
C PHE A 327 4.21 -12.89 10.50
N ILE A 328 3.33 -13.90 10.49
CA ILE A 328 1.87 -13.73 10.55
C ILE A 328 1.24 -14.18 11.89
N SER A 329 2.07 -14.33 12.94
CA SER A 329 1.62 -14.87 14.23
C SER A 329 0.70 -13.92 14.99
N GLU A 330 -0.14 -14.45 15.89
CA GLU A 330 -0.90 -13.62 16.84
C GLU A 330 0.01 -12.77 17.73
N ASP A 331 1.14 -13.33 18.14
CA ASP A 331 2.14 -12.62 18.93
C ASP A 331 2.69 -11.40 18.20
N PHE A 332 3.05 -11.55 16.92
CA PHE A 332 3.50 -10.43 16.10
C PHE A 332 2.39 -9.39 15.92
N ARG A 333 1.18 -9.82 15.57
CA ARG A 333 0.01 -8.94 15.40
C ARG A 333 -0.30 -8.16 16.68
N SER A 334 -0.17 -8.78 17.86
CA SER A 334 -0.40 -8.11 19.15
C SER A 334 0.58 -6.97 19.44
N ARG A 335 1.73 -6.91 18.76
CA ARG A 335 2.72 -5.82 18.94
C ARG A 335 2.30 -4.52 18.25
N MET A 336 1.43 -4.61 17.25
CA MET A 336 0.91 -3.46 16.51
C MET A 336 0.35 -2.39 17.44
N ILE A 337 -0.45 -2.81 18.42
CA ILE A 337 -1.05 -1.88 19.38
C ILE A 337 0.01 -1.14 20.19
N GLU A 338 1.08 -1.81 20.62
CA GLU A 338 2.14 -1.19 21.42
C GLU A 338 2.92 -0.16 20.62
N ILE A 339 3.17 -0.44 19.35
CA ILE A 339 3.87 0.49 18.46
C ILE A 339 3.00 1.69 18.11
N TRP A 340 1.70 1.49 17.93
CA TRP A 340 0.76 2.58 17.76
C TRP A 340 0.53 3.41 19.01
N LYS A 341 0.64 2.82 20.21
CA LYS A 341 0.65 3.61 21.45
C LYS A 341 1.80 4.62 21.45
N VAL A 342 2.98 4.24 20.94
CA VAL A 342 4.10 5.18 20.81
C VAL A 342 3.70 6.32 19.88
N LYS A 343 3.30 6.01 18.64
CA LYS A 343 2.92 7.05 17.66
C LYS A 343 1.77 7.93 18.14
N TYR A 344 0.67 7.36 18.60
CA TYR A 344 -0.58 8.10 18.82
C TYR A 344 -0.81 8.52 20.26
N LEU A 345 -0.20 7.89 21.27
CA LEU A 345 -0.44 8.26 22.67
C LEU A 345 0.76 8.98 23.28
N GLN A 346 1.98 8.67 22.86
CA GLN A 346 3.19 9.26 23.44
C GLN A 346 3.67 10.50 22.67
N MET A 347 3.23 10.68 21.42
CA MET A 347 3.57 11.86 20.62
C MET A 347 2.38 12.85 20.59
N PRO A 348 2.48 14.02 21.24
CA PRO A 348 1.33 14.89 21.48
C PRO A 348 0.53 15.28 20.23
N ARG A 349 1.20 15.64 19.14
CA ARG A 349 0.53 16.08 17.90
C ARG A 349 -0.33 14.99 17.26
N PHE A 350 0.12 13.75 17.30
CA PHE A 350 -0.61 12.61 16.73
C PHE A 350 -1.77 12.21 17.66
N GLY A 351 -1.56 12.31 18.98
CA GLY A 351 -2.59 12.09 19.98
C GLY A 351 -3.73 13.10 19.92
N GLU A 352 -3.43 14.36 19.64
CA GLU A 352 -4.45 15.37 19.40
C GLU A 352 -5.30 15.00 18.18
N VAL A 353 -4.66 14.74 17.03
CA VAL A 353 -5.40 14.40 15.80
C VAL A 353 -6.33 13.22 16.02
N ILE A 354 -5.83 12.09 16.53
CA ILE A 354 -6.66 10.89 16.67
C ILE A 354 -7.81 11.09 17.66
N ARG A 355 -7.64 11.92 18.70
CA ARG A 355 -8.72 12.26 19.65
C ARG A 355 -9.83 13.09 19.01
N THR A 356 -9.48 14.01 18.12
CA THR A 356 -10.46 14.91 17.48
C THR A 356 -11.36 14.22 16.45
N ILE A 357 -11.02 12.99 16.04
CA ILE A 357 -11.84 12.22 15.10
C ILE A 357 -13.18 11.87 15.76
N PRO A 358 -14.32 12.22 15.16
CA PRO A 358 -15.63 11.89 15.72
C PRO A 358 -15.83 10.38 15.85
N LEU A 359 -16.61 9.93 16.86
CA LEU A 359 -16.79 8.50 17.14
C LEU A 359 -17.54 7.77 16.02
N GLU A 360 -18.44 8.50 15.36
CA GLU A 360 -19.18 8.08 14.18
C GLU A 360 -18.29 7.87 12.94
N ILE A 361 -17.09 8.48 12.90
CA ILE A 361 -16.12 8.29 11.82
C ILE A 361 -15.16 7.17 12.20
N ARG A 362 -15.24 6.05 11.49
CA ARG A 362 -14.34 4.91 11.67
C ARG A 362 -12.98 5.21 11.06
N LEU A 363 -11.93 4.78 11.74
CA LEU A 363 -10.62 4.67 11.11
C LEU A 363 -10.66 3.43 10.22
N GLU A 364 -10.53 3.62 8.92
CA GLU A 364 -10.60 2.53 7.95
C GLU A 364 -9.33 2.46 7.12
N HIS A 365 -9.19 1.32 6.46
CA HIS A 365 -8.10 1.03 5.56
C HIS A 365 -8.65 0.59 4.21
N PHE A 366 -8.05 1.10 3.14
CA PHE A 366 -8.28 0.61 1.79
C PHE A 366 -7.03 -0.09 1.26
N LEU A 367 -7.14 -1.37 0.91
CA LEU A 367 -5.99 -2.21 0.53
C LEU A 367 -5.98 -2.63 -0.94
N ASN A 368 -6.97 -2.27 -1.77
CA ASN A 368 -6.91 -2.77 -3.14
C ASN A 368 -5.83 -2.08 -4.00
N ASP A 369 -5.12 -1.07 -3.47
CA ASP A 369 -3.93 -0.45 -4.08
C ASP A 369 -2.61 -0.80 -3.35
N GLY A 370 -2.63 -1.82 -2.48
CA GLY A 370 -1.42 -2.34 -1.81
C GLY A 370 -1.11 -1.69 -0.47
N ASP A 371 -0.84 -2.54 0.51
CA ASP A 371 -0.23 -2.16 1.78
C ASP A 371 0.81 -3.22 2.10
N SER A 372 0.42 -4.37 2.64
CA SER A 372 1.39 -5.37 3.07
C SER A 372 0.70 -6.72 3.30
N PRO A 373 1.33 -7.86 2.95
CA PRO A 373 0.72 -9.18 3.10
C PRO A 373 0.87 -9.76 4.52
N ASP A 374 1.60 -9.07 5.40
CA ASP A 374 1.99 -9.50 6.75
C ASP A 374 0.85 -9.44 7.78
N ILE A 375 -0.12 -8.52 7.62
CA ILE A 375 -1.16 -8.28 8.61
C ILE A 375 -2.54 -8.23 7.96
N PRO A 376 -3.50 -9.09 8.39
CA PRO A 376 -4.87 -9.00 7.90
C PRO A 376 -5.50 -7.64 8.22
N ILE A 377 -6.05 -6.97 7.20
CA ILE A 377 -6.67 -5.63 7.32
C ILE A 377 -7.68 -5.52 8.47
N PRO A 378 -8.60 -6.48 8.70
CA PRO A 378 -9.57 -6.33 9.78
C PRO A 378 -8.90 -6.22 11.15
N VAL A 379 -7.75 -6.87 11.33
CA VAL A 379 -6.94 -6.78 12.55
C VAL A 379 -6.32 -5.39 12.66
N TYR A 380 -5.73 -4.88 11.58
CA TYR A 380 -5.18 -3.52 11.51
C TYR A 380 -6.23 -2.45 11.85
N VAL A 381 -7.38 -2.48 11.17
CA VAL A 381 -8.51 -1.57 11.40
C VAL A 381 -9.01 -1.66 12.83
N GLY A 382 -9.12 -2.88 13.38
CA GLY A 382 -9.52 -3.10 14.77
C GLY A 382 -8.59 -2.39 15.76
N TYR A 383 -7.27 -2.56 15.59
CA TYR A 383 -6.29 -1.90 16.44
C TYR A 383 -6.31 -0.37 16.30
N LEU A 384 -6.61 0.20 15.12
CA LEU A 384 -6.57 1.65 14.93
C LEU A 384 -7.71 2.31 15.72
N ASN A 385 -8.90 1.73 15.60
CA ASN A 385 -10.06 2.19 16.35
C ASN A 385 -9.86 1.95 17.86
N GLN A 386 -9.22 0.85 18.27
CA GLN A 386 -8.84 0.63 19.66
C GLN A 386 -7.89 1.72 20.19
N ILE A 387 -6.89 2.14 19.40
CA ILE A 387 -5.99 3.24 19.78
C ILE A 387 -6.73 4.56 19.93
N ARG A 388 -7.68 4.86 19.03
CA ARG A 388 -8.51 6.06 19.15
C ARG A 388 -9.28 6.06 20.46
N ASP A 389 -9.88 4.94 20.83
CA ASP A 389 -10.65 4.80 22.06
C ASP A 389 -9.74 4.98 23.30
N LEU A 390 -8.53 4.40 23.27
CA LEU A 390 -7.51 4.62 24.30
C LEU A 390 -7.06 6.08 24.40
N ALA A 391 -6.84 6.76 23.27
CA ALA A 391 -6.40 8.14 23.22
C ALA A 391 -7.40 9.09 23.90
N ARG A 392 -8.70 8.81 23.73
CA ARG A 392 -9.78 9.59 24.32
C ARG A 392 -9.96 9.32 25.82
N ALA A 393 -9.70 8.09 26.27
CA ALA A 393 -9.83 7.70 27.69
C ALA A 393 -8.72 8.25 28.61
N GLN A 394 -7.63 8.77 28.04
CA GLN A 394 -6.53 9.39 28.80
C GLN A 394 -6.79 10.86 29.19
N HIS A 395 -7.97 11.38 28.83
CA HIS A 395 -8.49 12.70 29.18
C HIS A 395 -9.88 12.57 29.80
#